data_AF-A0A1B8Y4J5-F1
#
_entry.id   AF-A0A1B8Y4J5-F1
#
_cell.length_a   1.000
_cell.length_b   1.000
_cell.length_c   1.000
_cell.angle_alpha   90.00
_cell.angle_beta   90.00
_cell.angle_gamma   90.00
#
_symmetry.space_group_name_H-M   'P 1'
#
loop_
_entity.id
_entity.type
_entity.pdbx_description
1 polymer ?
#
loop_
_entity_poly.entity_id
_entity_poly.type
_entity_poly.pdbx_seq_one_letter_code
_entity_poly.pdbx_strand_id
1 'polypeptide(L)'
;MSLKYSLNQTIKLHSLNKTTELHSLNQITELHSLKEITELHSLNKTTELHSLNHNTELHSLNKTTELHSLNHNTELHSLNQNTELHSLNQNTELHSLNQNTELHSLNQKTELHSLNQNTELHSLNQNTELHSLNKTTELHSLNKTTELHSLNKITELHSLNKTTELHSLNLITE
;
A
#
# COMPACT_ATOMS: atom_id res chain seq x y z
N MET A 1 13.16 19.74 -17.25
CA MET A 1 13.41 20.70 -16.15
C MET A 1 13.14 19.93 -14.86
N SER A 2 14.18 19.28 -14.30
CA SER A 2 14.06 18.55 -13.03
C SER A 2 13.90 19.58 -11.92
N LEU A 3 12.71 19.65 -11.37
CA LEU A 3 12.38 20.51 -10.25
C LEU A 3 12.56 19.70 -8.97
N LYS A 4 13.78 19.71 -8.43
CA LYS A 4 14.07 19.12 -7.11
C LYS A 4 13.39 19.96 -6.03
N TYR A 5 12.13 19.66 -5.75
CA TYR A 5 11.40 20.28 -4.66
C TYR A 5 11.54 19.46 -3.38
N SER A 6 11.74 20.17 -2.27
CA SER A 6 11.54 19.66 -0.92
C SER A 6 10.57 20.62 -0.23
N LEU A 7 9.40 20.12 0.19
CA LEU A 7 8.40 20.90 0.92
C LEU A 7 8.44 20.48 2.39
N ASN A 8 8.78 21.42 3.26
CA ASN A 8 8.91 21.12 4.69
C ASN A 8 7.56 21.18 5.42
N GLN A 9 6.71 22.17 5.11
CA GLN A 9 5.41 22.35 5.77
C GLN A 9 4.38 22.99 4.84
N THR A 10 3.19 22.40 4.76
CA THR A 10 2.01 22.97 4.09
C THR A 10 0.76 22.61 4.89
N ILE A 11 -0.16 23.57 5.12
CA ILE A 11 -1.41 23.26 5.83
C ILE A 11 -2.36 22.49 4.89
N LYS A 12 -2.61 23.01 3.69
CA LYS A 12 -3.50 22.39 2.70
C LYS A 12 -2.92 22.55 1.31
N LEU A 13 -2.78 21.45 0.58
CA LEU A 13 -2.36 21.43 -0.83
C LEU A 13 -3.46 20.77 -1.67
N HIS A 14 -4.01 21.51 -2.63
CA HIS A 14 -5.12 21.01 -3.44
C HIS A 14 -4.65 20.05 -4.55
N SER A 15 -3.62 20.42 -5.31
CA SER A 15 -3.11 19.54 -6.35
C SER A 15 -1.64 19.82 -6.70
N LEU A 16 -0.92 18.74 -7.01
CA LEU A 16 0.35 18.77 -7.74
C LEU A 16 0.18 17.89 -8.98
N ASN A 17 0.42 18.42 -10.18
CA ASN A 17 -0.03 17.75 -11.41
C ASN A 17 1.06 17.07 -12.25
N LYS A 18 2.28 17.60 -12.29
CA LYS A 18 3.38 17.00 -13.05
C LYS A 18 4.72 17.37 -12.43
N THR A 19 5.48 16.38 -11.99
CA THR A 19 6.86 16.57 -11.53
C THR A 19 7.70 15.38 -11.95
N THR A 20 8.89 15.62 -12.49
CA THR A 20 9.81 14.51 -12.82
C THR A 20 10.33 13.84 -11.55
N GLU A 21 10.77 14.62 -10.57
CA GLU A 21 11.44 14.09 -9.38
C GLU A 21 11.00 14.92 -8.16
N LEU A 22 10.57 14.26 -7.10
CA LEU A 22 10.15 14.89 -5.85
C LEU A 22 10.85 14.19 -4.68
N HIS A 23 11.75 14.91 -4.00
CA HIS A 23 12.63 14.26 -3.02
C HIS A 23 11.96 14.09 -1.64
N SER A 24 11.24 15.11 -1.17
CA SER A 24 10.59 15.02 0.14
C SER A 24 9.40 15.97 0.31
N LEU A 25 8.32 15.43 0.86
CA LEU A 25 7.23 16.17 1.52
C LEU A 25 7.20 15.74 2.98
N ASN A 26 7.35 16.67 3.94
CA ASN A 26 7.61 16.30 5.33
C ASN A 26 6.44 16.44 6.31
N GLN A 27 5.58 17.45 6.14
CA GLN A 27 4.42 17.70 7.02
C GLN A 27 3.31 18.38 6.24
N ILE A 28 2.20 17.67 6.04
CA ILE A 28 0.99 18.20 5.43
C ILE A 28 -0.23 17.77 6.23
N THR A 29 -1.17 18.69 6.48
CA THR A 29 -2.45 18.32 7.08
C THR A 29 -3.35 17.66 6.03
N GLU A 30 -3.57 18.31 4.89
CA GLU A 30 -4.48 17.80 3.86
C GLU A 30 -3.88 17.92 2.45
N LEU A 31 -3.85 16.80 1.73
CA LEU A 31 -3.41 16.72 0.34
C LEU A 31 -4.48 16.01 -0.51
N HIS A 32 -5.16 16.76 -1.38
CA HIS A 32 -6.22 16.18 -2.21
C HIS A 32 -5.69 15.34 -3.38
N SER A 33 -4.70 15.83 -4.12
CA SER A 33 -4.21 15.10 -5.28
C SER A 33 -2.73 15.33 -5.61
N LEU A 34 -2.05 14.21 -5.86
CA LEU A 34 -0.79 14.16 -6.60
C LEU A 34 -1.05 13.40 -7.90
N LYS A 35 -0.79 14.03 -9.04
CA LYS A 35 -0.97 13.48 -10.37
C LYS A 35 0.38 13.46 -11.09
N GLU A 36 0.67 12.37 -11.80
CA GLU A 36 1.83 12.18 -12.68
C GLU A 36 3.19 12.59 -12.08
N ILE A 37 3.80 11.67 -11.32
CA ILE A 37 5.16 11.82 -10.78
C ILE A 37 6.04 10.69 -11.32
N THR A 38 7.22 10.98 -11.87
CA THR A 38 8.12 9.86 -12.25
C THR A 38 8.70 9.22 -10.99
N GLU A 39 9.29 10.02 -10.09
CA GLU A 39 9.98 9.51 -8.90
C GLU A 39 9.60 10.32 -7.64
N LEU A 40 9.07 9.64 -6.63
CA LEU A 40 8.81 10.19 -5.29
C LEU A 40 9.62 9.43 -4.25
N HIS A 41 10.61 10.10 -3.66
CA HIS A 41 11.51 9.52 -2.65
C HIS A 41 10.84 9.34 -1.29
N SER A 42 10.22 10.41 -0.78
CA SER A 42 9.64 10.37 0.55
C SER A 42 8.43 11.29 0.71
N LEU A 43 7.37 10.74 1.30
CA LEU A 43 6.30 11.47 1.94
C LEU A 43 6.26 11.06 3.41
N ASN A 44 6.51 12.01 4.31
CA ASN A 44 6.56 11.83 5.75
C ASN A 44 5.41 12.63 6.39
N LYS A 45 4.76 12.07 7.41
CA LYS A 45 3.70 12.70 8.23
C LYS A 45 2.62 13.42 7.42
N THR A 46 1.57 12.69 7.10
CA THR A 46 0.34 13.27 6.51
C THR A 46 -0.86 12.94 7.39
N THR A 47 -1.76 13.89 7.64
CA THR A 47 -3.05 13.55 8.26
C THR A 47 -3.94 12.89 7.20
N GLU A 48 -4.18 13.55 6.08
CA GLU A 48 -5.09 13.07 5.03
C GLU A 48 -4.47 13.17 3.63
N LEU A 49 -4.42 12.03 2.92
CA LEU A 49 -4.05 11.95 1.51
C LEU A 49 -5.19 11.29 0.73
N HIS A 50 -5.91 12.07 -0.10
CA HIS A 50 -7.02 11.53 -0.86
C HIS A 50 -6.58 10.72 -2.09
N SER A 51 -5.65 11.25 -2.88
CA SER A 51 -5.26 10.57 -4.12
C SER A 51 -3.81 10.79 -4.49
N LEU A 52 -3.14 9.69 -4.82
CA LEU A 52 -1.92 9.67 -5.62
C LEU A 52 -2.21 8.83 -6.87
N ASN A 53 -2.08 9.47 -8.04
CA ASN A 53 -2.47 8.89 -9.31
C ASN A 53 -1.32 8.97 -10.33
N HIS A 54 -0.93 7.80 -10.84
CA HIS A 54 0.14 7.61 -11.82
C HIS A 54 1.52 8.01 -11.26
N ASN A 55 2.29 7.01 -10.86
CA ASN A 55 3.72 7.16 -10.65
C ASN A 55 4.54 6.02 -11.29
N THR A 56 5.83 6.26 -11.51
CA THR A 56 6.75 5.18 -11.88
C THR A 56 7.33 4.55 -10.61
N GLU A 57 7.84 5.37 -9.70
CA GLU A 57 8.54 4.90 -8.51
C GLU A 57 8.14 5.68 -7.25
N LEU A 58 7.76 4.95 -6.20
CA LEU A 58 7.52 5.48 -4.86
C LEU A 58 8.36 4.70 -3.83
N HIS A 59 9.40 5.35 -3.30
CA HIS A 59 10.29 4.71 -2.34
C HIS A 59 9.69 4.60 -0.94
N SER A 60 9.14 5.68 -0.41
CA SER A 60 8.65 5.68 0.97
C SER A 60 7.45 6.58 1.23
N LEU A 61 6.45 5.99 1.90
CA LEU A 61 5.39 6.71 2.58
C LEU A 61 5.41 6.33 4.07
N ASN A 62 5.61 7.31 4.95
CA ASN A 62 5.80 7.09 6.38
C ASN A 62 4.86 7.95 7.21
N LYS A 63 4.10 7.30 8.11
CA LYS A 63 3.12 7.92 9.02
C LYS A 63 2.03 8.68 8.28
N THR A 64 0.94 7.98 8.04
CA THR A 64 -0.31 8.56 7.53
C THR A 64 -1.44 8.25 8.51
N THR A 65 -2.41 9.17 8.66
CA THR A 65 -3.65 8.83 9.39
C THR A 65 -4.63 8.19 8.41
N GLU A 66 -4.88 8.85 7.28
CA GLU A 66 -5.84 8.39 6.28
C GLU A 66 -5.27 8.47 4.86
N LEU A 67 -5.32 7.35 4.14
CA LEU A 67 -4.97 7.24 2.72
C LEU A 67 -6.15 6.63 1.96
N HIS A 68 -6.85 7.45 1.16
CA HIS A 68 -8.01 6.96 0.43
C HIS A 68 -7.66 6.18 -0.83
N SER A 69 -6.74 6.67 -1.65
CA SER A 69 -6.49 6.05 -2.95
C SER A 69 -5.06 6.22 -3.44
N LEU A 70 -4.45 5.08 -3.76
CA LEU A 70 -3.25 4.99 -4.57
C LEU A 70 -3.57 4.20 -5.84
N ASN A 71 -3.37 4.80 -7.00
CA ASN A 71 -3.84 4.27 -8.26
C ASN A 71 -2.78 4.35 -9.38
N HIS A 72 -2.48 3.21 -9.99
CA HIS A 72 -1.48 3.02 -11.06
C HIS A 72 -0.06 3.43 -10.63
N ASN A 73 0.70 2.46 -10.15
CA ASN A 73 2.14 2.60 -9.89
C ASN A 73 2.91 1.47 -10.59
N THR A 74 4.16 1.71 -11.01
CA THR A 74 5.03 0.60 -11.39
C THR A 74 5.63 -0.05 -10.14
N GLU A 75 6.24 0.75 -9.25
CA GLU A 75 6.96 0.23 -8.08
C GLU A 75 6.63 1.01 -6.80
N LEU A 76 6.28 0.29 -5.74
CA LEU A 76 6.14 0.81 -4.38
C LEU A 76 7.03 0.00 -3.42
N HIS A 77 8.08 0.63 -2.91
CA HIS A 77 9.01 -0.06 -2.02
C HIS A 77 8.48 -0.18 -0.58
N SER A 78 8.02 0.93 0.01
CA SER A 78 7.62 0.91 1.41
C SER A 78 6.45 1.83 1.74
N LEU A 79 5.49 1.25 2.44
CA LEU A 79 4.46 1.97 3.20
C LEU A 79 4.57 1.54 4.66
N ASN A 80 4.84 2.49 5.55
CA ASN A 80 5.06 2.24 6.97
C ASN A 80 4.15 3.10 7.85
N GLN A 81 3.42 2.45 8.75
CA GLN A 81 2.49 3.05 9.70
C GLN A 81 1.37 3.85 9.03
N ASN A 82 0.19 3.23 8.98
CA ASN A 82 -1.06 3.90 8.62
C ASN A 82 -2.16 3.55 9.62
N THR A 83 -3.15 4.43 9.78
CA THR A 83 -4.38 4.09 10.52
C THR A 83 -5.40 3.48 9.56
N GLU A 84 -5.63 4.13 8.42
CA GLU A 84 -6.66 3.69 7.46
C GLU A 84 -6.17 3.77 6.01
N LEU A 85 -6.24 2.63 5.30
CA LEU A 85 -5.98 2.53 3.87
C LEU A 85 -7.20 1.97 3.14
N HIS A 86 -7.90 2.82 2.38
CA HIS A 86 -9.10 2.38 1.68
C HIS A 86 -8.81 1.60 0.40
N SER A 87 -7.91 2.08 -0.44
CA SER A 87 -7.71 1.46 -1.75
C SER A 87 -6.30 1.62 -2.28
N LEU A 88 -5.69 0.48 -2.60
CA LEU A 88 -4.50 0.40 -3.42
C LEU A 88 -4.81 -0.44 -4.66
N ASN A 89 -4.75 0.17 -5.84
CA ASN A 89 -5.17 -0.43 -7.11
C ASN A 89 -4.10 -0.29 -8.20
N GLN A 90 -3.79 -1.42 -8.83
CA GLN A 90 -2.83 -1.57 -9.93
C GLN A 90 -1.41 -1.12 -9.59
N ASN A 91 -0.62 -2.07 -9.08
CA ASN A 91 0.84 -2.02 -9.03
C ASN A 91 1.44 -3.17 -9.85
N THR A 92 2.64 -2.97 -10.38
CA THR A 92 3.50 -4.08 -10.83
C THR A 92 4.21 -4.69 -9.61
N GLU A 93 4.75 -3.89 -8.69
CA GLU A 93 5.46 -4.44 -7.53
C GLU A 93 5.15 -3.67 -6.24
N LEU A 94 4.83 -4.40 -5.16
CA LEU A 94 4.78 -3.91 -3.79
C LEU A 94 5.74 -4.71 -2.91
N HIS A 95 6.84 -4.09 -2.48
CA HIS A 95 7.82 -4.78 -1.64
C HIS A 95 7.40 -4.91 -0.18
N SER A 96 6.89 -3.85 0.43
CA SER A 96 6.63 -3.86 1.87
C SER A 96 5.49 -2.94 2.28
N LEU A 97 4.53 -3.54 3.00
CA LEU A 97 3.56 -2.82 3.82
C LEU A 97 3.72 -3.26 5.28
N ASN A 98 4.02 -2.31 6.16
CA ASN A 98 4.28 -2.57 7.57
C ASN A 98 3.38 -1.72 8.49
N GLN A 99 2.68 -2.40 9.39
CA GLN A 99 1.76 -1.83 10.39
C GLN A 99 0.62 -1.01 9.79
N ASN A 100 -0.58 -1.59 9.82
CA ASN A 100 -1.82 -0.90 9.55
C ASN A 100 -2.90 -1.28 10.58
N THR A 101 -3.86 -0.39 10.82
CA THR A 101 -5.06 -0.74 11.61
C THR A 101 -6.14 -1.27 10.67
N GLU A 102 -6.41 -0.60 9.56
CA GLU A 102 -7.49 -1.00 8.65
C GLU A 102 -7.06 -0.91 7.18
N LEU A 103 -7.21 -2.02 6.45
CA LEU A 103 -6.98 -2.13 5.01
C LEU A 103 -8.23 -2.65 4.31
N HIS A 104 -8.95 -1.79 3.60
CA HIS A 104 -10.18 -2.20 2.92
C HIS A 104 -9.94 -2.97 1.63
N SER A 105 -9.04 -2.50 0.76
CA SER A 105 -8.87 -3.11 -0.55
C SER A 105 -7.46 -2.99 -1.09
N LEU A 106 -6.88 -4.15 -1.41
CA LEU A 106 -5.62 -4.26 -2.13
C LEU A 106 -5.82 -5.11 -3.39
N ASN A 107 -5.65 -4.50 -4.56
CA ASN A 107 -5.75 -5.16 -5.86
C ASN A 107 -4.46 -4.96 -6.67
N GLN A 108 -3.65 -6.00 -6.80
CA GLN A 108 -2.40 -5.94 -7.58
C GLN A 108 -2.35 -7.03 -8.65
N LYS A 109 -1.60 -6.73 -9.72
CA LYS A 109 -1.55 -7.58 -10.90
C LYS A 109 -0.30 -8.45 -10.97
N THR A 110 0.79 -8.11 -10.29
CA THR A 110 2.07 -8.77 -10.49
C THR A 110 2.68 -9.29 -9.18
N GLU A 111 3.07 -8.46 -8.20
CA GLU A 111 3.77 -9.04 -7.03
C GLU A 111 3.61 -8.28 -5.72
N LEU A 112 3.31 -9.02 -4.65
CA LEU A 112 3.39 -8.56 -3.26
C LEU A 112 4.42 -9.38 -2.47
N HIS A 113 5.53 -8.76 -2.09
CA HIS A 113 6.58 -9.43 -1.30
C HIS A 113 6.19 -9.61 0.16
N SER A 114 5.80 -8.53 0.83
CA SER A 114 5.53 -8.60 2.28
C SER A 114 4.42 -7.68 2.76
N LEU A 115 3.54 -8.27 3.56
CA LEU A 115 2.61 -7.57 4.43
C LEU A 115 2.84 -8.04 5.87
N ASN A 116 3.21 -7.11 6.75
CA ASN A 116 3.53 -7.39 8.15
C ASN A 116 2.66 -6.55 9.10
N GLN A 117 1.92 -7.24 9.95
CA GLN A 117 1.00 -6.71 10.97
C GLN A 117 -0.15 -5.89 10.40
N ASN A 118 -1.36 -6.43 10.52
CA ASN A 118 -2.59 -5.69 10.28
C ASN A 118 -3.66 -6.07 11.33
N THR A 119 -4.51 -5.14 11.75
CA THR A 119 -5.69 -5.48 12.57
C THR A 119 -6.81 -6.02 11.68
N GLU A 120 -7.23 -5.27 10.66
CA GLU A 120 -8.33 -5.68 9.78
C GLU A 120 -7.97 -5.58 8.29
N LEU A 121 -8.16 -6.68 7.55
CA LEU A 121 -7.98 -6.76 6.10
C LEU A 121 -9.29 -7.22 5.43
N HIS A 122 -9.99 -6.32 4.75
CA HIS A 122 -11.25 -6.69 4.12
C HIS A 122 -11.10 -7.44 2.80
N SER A 123 -10.18 -7.01 1.93
CA SER A 123 -10.05 -7.61 0.61
C SER A 123 -8.62 -7.53 0.07
N LEU A 124 -8.09 -8.70 -0.27
CA LEU A 124 -6.83 -8.84 -0.98
C LEU A 124 -7.06 -9.65 -2.26
N ASN A 125 -6.82 -9.03 -3.42
CA ASN A 125 -6.91 -9.66 -4.74
C ASN A 125 -5.56 -9.56 -5.46
N GLN A 126 -5.00 -10.71 -5.85
CA GLN A 126 -3.64 -10.83 -6.39
C GLN A 126 -3.60 -11.79 -7.57
N ASN A 127 -3.12 -11.32 -8.73
CA ASN A 127 -3.13 -12.15 -9.93
C ASN A 127 -1.94 -13.08 -10.10
N THR A 128 -0.75 -12.69 -9.65
CA THR A 128 0.48 -13.44 -9.95
C THR A 128 1.09 -13.97 -8.65
N GLU A 129 1.56 -13.14 -7.72
CA GLU A 129 2.34 -13.68 -6.59
C GLU A 129 2.14 -12.96 -5.24
N LEU A 130 2.24 -13.72 -4.14
CA LEU A 130 2.30 -13.22 -2.75
C LEU A 130 3.35 -14.05 -2.02
N HIS A 131 4.45 -13.43 -1.63
CA HIS A 131 5.51 -14.13 -0.91
C HIS A 131 5.18 -14.30 0.58
N SER A 132 4.80 -13.23 1.28
CA SER A 132 4.64 -13.29 2.74
C SER A 132 3.49 -12.44 3.27
N LEU A 133 2.63 -13.06 4.06
CA LEU A 133 1.67 -12.38 4.94
C LEU A 133 1.90 -12.82 6.40
N ASN A 134 2.21 -11.86 7.28
CA ASN A 134 2.57 -12.12 8.67
C ASN A 134 1.71 -11.31 9.65
N LYS A 135 0.94 -12.01 10.50
CA LYS A 135 0.05 -11.49 11.55
C LYS A 135 -1.07 -10.59 11.05
N THR A 136 -2.28 -11.13 11.06
CA THR A 136 -3.54 -10.39 10.88
C THR A 136 -4.51 -10.76 12.00
N THR A 137 -5.26 -9.81 12.56
CA THR A 137 -6.37 -10.15 13.47
C THR A 137 -7.54 -10.69 12.65
N GLU A 138 -8.06 -9.92 11.70
CA GLU A 138 -9.22 -10.31 10.87
C GLU A 138 -8.94 -10.19 9.36
N LEU A 139 -9.27 -11.25 8.61
CA LEU A 139 -9.18 -11.30 7.15
C LEU A 139 -10.53 -11.71 6.54
N HIS A 140 -11.22 -10.77 5.89
CA HIS A 140 -12.53 -11.06 5.29
C HIS A 140 -12.45 -11.80 3.96
N SER A 141 -11.52 -11.44 3.08
CA SER A 141 -11.42 -12.05 1.76
C SER A 141 -10.01 -12.02 1.18
N LEU A 142 -9.54 -13.19 0.74
CA LEU A 142 -8.33 -13.37 -0.06
C LEU A 142 -8.67 -14.11 -1.36
N ASN A 143 -8.43 -13.48 -2.51
CA ASN A 143 -8.58 -14.08 -3.84
C ASN A 143 -7.23 -14.07 -4.57
N LYS A 144 -6.82 -15.22 -5.10
CA LYS A 144 -5.53 -15.37 -5.75
C LYS A 144 -5.56 -16.19 -7.03
N THR A 145 -4.72 -15.82 -8.00
CA THR A 145 -4.74 -16.42 -9.34
C THR A 145 -3.51 -17.25 -9.72
N THR A 146 -2.41 -17.27 -8.94
CA THR A 146 -1.24 -18.16 -9.25
C THR A 146 -0.52 -18.78 -8.02
N GLU A 147 0.29 -18.06 -7.22
CA GLU A 147 1.23 -18.73 -6.27
C GLU A 147 1.46 -18.06 -4.90
N LEU A 148 1.08 -18.70 -3.78
CA LEU A 148 1.28 -18.22 -2.39
C LEU A 148 2.44 -18.94 -1.68
N HIS A 149 3.46 -18.20 -1.23
CA HIS A 149 4.57 -18.82 -0.51
C HIS A 149 4.32 -19.00 0.99
N SER A 150 4.04 -17.93 1.73
CA SER A 150 3.98 -18.00 3.19
C SER A 150 2.82 -17.21 3.79
N LEU A 151 2.05 -17.88 4.64
CA LEU A 151 1.05 -17.29 5.52
C LEU A 151 1.24 -17.81 6.95
N ASN A 152 1.47 -16.93 7.95
CA ASN A 152 1.96 -17.36 9.27
C ASN A 152 0.95 -17.28 10.45
N LYS A 153 0.13 -16.22 10.52
CA LYS A 153 -0.81 -16.04 11.64
C LYS A 153 -1.98 -15.15 11.22
N ILE A 154 -3.18 -15.71 11.26
CA ILE A 154 -4.47 -15.01 11.15
C ILE A 154 -5.34 -15.49 12.29
N THR A 155 -6.04 -14.59 13.00
CA THR A 155 -6.96 -14.95 14.09
C THR A 155 -8.35 -15.30 13.56
N GLU A 156 -8.85 -14.55 12.58
CA GLU A 156 -10.16 -14.78 11.94
C GLU A 156 -10.05 -14.70 10.41
N LEU A 157 -10.61 -15.69 9.70
CA LEU A 157 -10.62 -15.78 8.24
C LEU A 157 -12.02 -16.11 7.74
N HIS A 158 -12.66 -15.19 7.00
CA HIS A 158 -14.02 -15.40 6.47
C HIS A 158 -14.04 -16.09 5.10
N SER A 159 -13.10 -15.75 4.21
CA SER A 159 -13.08 -16.28 2.84
C SER A 159 -11.67 -16.36 2.24
N LEU A 160 -11.38 -17.52 1.63
CA LEU A 160 -10.19 -17.76 0.82
C LEU A 160 -10.60 -18.44 -0.48
N ASN A 161 -10.32 -17.81 -1.63
CA ASN A 161 -10.65 -18.34 -2.95
C ASN A 161 -9.40 -18.52 -3.81
N LYS A 162 -9.23 -19.77 -4.28
CA LYS A 162 -8.29 -20.29 -5.27
C LYS A 162 -6.81 -19.98 -5.01
N THR A 163 -6.01 -21.04 -4.99
CA THR A 163 -4.54 -21.00 -5.09
C THR A 163 -4.14 -22.15 -6.01
N THR A 164 -3.35 -21.87 -7.04
CA THR A 164 -2.80 -22.93 -7.90
C THR A 164 -1.61 -23.60 -7.20
N GLU A 165 -0.83 -22.83 -6.42
CA GLU A 165 0.30 -23.33 -5.61
C GLU A 165 0.37 -22.63 -4.24
N LEU A 166 0.58 -23.41 -3.16
CA LEU A 166 0.73 -22.96 -1.77
C LEU A 166 1.92 -23.68 -1.12
N HIS A 167 2.93 -22.94 -0.66
CA HIS A 167 4.13 -23.53 -0.07
C HIS A 167 4.07 -23.68 1.45
N SER A 168 3.50 -22.71 2.18
CA SER A 168 3.46 -22.72 3.64
C SER A 168 2.25 -21.95 4.18
N LEU A 169 1.50 -22.61 5.06
CA LEU A 169 0.34 -22.05 5.75
C LEU A 169 0.36 -22.47 7.22
N ASN A 170 0.36 -21.47 8.10
CA ASN A 170 0.13 -21.59 9.52
C ASN A 170 -1.03 -20.66 9.87
N LEU A 171 -2.20 -21.24 10.14
CA LEU A 171 -3.42 -20.52 10.47
C LEU A 171 -3.76 -20.83 11.94
N ILE A 172 -4.04 -19.81 12.75
CA ILE A 172 -4.47 -19.98 14.14
C ILE A 172 -5.84 -19.32 14.28
N THR A 173 -6.87 -20.04 13.84
CA THR A 173 -8.26 -19.65 14.08
C THR A 173 -8.69 -20.18 15.45
N GLU A 174 -9.18 -19.30 16.32
CA GLU A 174 -9.97 -19.72 17.50
C GLU A 174 -11.41 -20.04 17.10
#